data_AF-A8GGK4-F1
#
_entry.id   AF-A8GGK4-F1
#
_cell.length_a   1.000
_cell.length_b   1.000
_cell.length_c   1.000
_cell.angle_alpha   90.00
_cell.angle_beta   90.00
_cell.angle_gamma   90.00
#
_symmetry.space_group_name_H-M   'P 1'
#
loop_
_entity.id
_entity.type
_entity.pdbx_description
1 polymer ?
#
loop_
_entity_poly.entity_id
_entity_poly.type
_entity_poly.pdbx_seq_one_letter_code
_entity_poly.pdbx_strand_id
1 'polypeptide(L)'
;MRIVKEGDTRSVLCQNCGRTMATYRLRDVDFSDRCGTVKNILAAVCNQCNAVVSVPAQSTPRIKSEFEQAKSALEVRVPAHYLDILNVATQKIDDSLDENFHKTLILYYLHALTTGRYQQQELKTLLGSELANAKSSKRLSMKVSQKQLAELNSIMEQQSLTRNSDVVKAVILKIYQDLVQEKNLGILPELRNVAAALS
;
A
#
# COMPACT_ATOMS: atom_id res chain seq x y z
N MET A 1 24.73 13.08 -1.03
CA MET A 1 24.38 12.58 0.33
C MET A 1 25.52 11.69 0.82
N ARG A 2 25.99 11.86 2.07
CA ARG A 2 26.97 10.95 2.69
C ARG A 2 26.25 9.95 3.58
N ILE A 3 26.58 8.66 3.44
CA ILE A 3 26.11 7.61 4.37
C ILE A 3 26.94 7.67 5.65
N VAL A 4 26.26 7.74 6.78
CA VAL A 4 26.86 7.72 8.12
C VAL A 4 26.61 6.36 8.79
N LYS A 5 27.55 5.96 9.65
CA LYS A 5 27.52 4.70 10.37
C LYS A 5 27.09 4.93 11.82
N GLU A 6 26.57 3.89 12.46
CA GLU A 6 26.44 3.91 13.92
C GLU A 6 27.82 4.08 14.57
N GLY A 7 27.88 4.95 15.59
CA GLY A 7 29.13 5.36 16.23
C GLY A 7 29.83 6.56 15.59
N ASP A 8 29.46 6.97 14.37
CA ASP A 8 30.00 8.21 13.78
C ASP A 8 29.67 9.42 14.67
N THR A 9 30.59 10.37 14.76
CA THR A 9 30.41 11.57 15.59
C THR A 9 30.40 12.85 14.74
N ARG A 10 29.69 13.86 15.21
CA ARG A 10 29.67 15.19 14.59
C ARG A 10 29.36 16.29 15.59
N SER A 11 29.83 17.50 15.31
CA SER A 11 29.39 18.69 16.04
C SER A 11 27.97 19.07 15.61
N VAL A 12 27.14 19.41 16.59
CA VAL A 12 25.71 19.76 16.42
C VAL A 12 25.34 20.91 17.34
N LEU A 13 24.21 21.55 17.04
CA LEU A 13 23.54 22.46 17.96
C LEU A 13 22.37 21.72 18.62
N CYS A 14 22.47 21.45 19.92
CA CYS A 14 21.41 20.86 20.72
C CYS A 14 20.54 21.98 21.31
N GLN A 15 19.22 21.82 21.27
CA GLN A 15 18.28 22.80 21.85
C GLN A 15 18.48 22.95 23.38
N ASN A 16 18.92 21.90 24.07
CA ASN A 16 19.05 21.91 25.54
C ASN A 16 20.46 22.29 26.03
N CYS A 17 21.49 21.97 25.24
CA CYS A 17 22.90 22.07 25.66
C CYS A 17 23.72 23.07 24.84
N GLY A 18 23.15 23.65 23.78
CA GLY A 18 23.89 24.47 22.82
C GLY A 18 24.85 23.64 21.96
N ARG A 19 26.02 24.20 21.64
CA ARG A 19 27.00 23.55 20.76
C ARG A 19 27.65 22.36 21.47
N THR A 20 27.50 21.17 20.92
CA THR A 20 27.97 19.92 21.53
C THR A 20 28.34 18.87 20.49
N MET A 21 28.89 17.73 20.94
CA MET A 21 29.12 16.56 20.10
C MET A 21 27.92 15.61 20.19
N ALA A 22 27.53 15.07 19.04
CA ALA A 22 26.55 14.01 18.96
C ALA A 22 27.16 12.77 18.31
N THR A 23 26.67 11.61 18.73
CA THR A 23 27.03 10.30 18.18
C THR A 23 25.81 9.71 17.49
N TYR A 24 25.98 9.19 16.30
CA TYR A 24 24.93 8.46 15.61
C TYR A 24 24.65 7.14 16.33
N ARG A 25 23.41 6.95 16.76
CA ARG A 25 22.92 5.77 17.49
C ARG A 25 21.56 5.36 16.97
N LEU A 26 21.21 4.10 17.12
CA LEU A 26 19.85 3.64 16.87
C LEU A 26 18.88 4.14 17.95
N ARG A 27 17.80 4.79 17.53
CA ARG A 27 16.74 5.33 18.39
C ARG A 27 15.37 5.20 17.74
N ASP A 28 14.37 5.07 18.59
CA ASP A 28 12.99 5.32 18.22
C ASP A 28 12.76 6.83 18.21
N VAL A 29 12.15 7.34 17.14
CA VAL A 29 11.90 8.78 16.96
C VAL A 29 10.42 9.00 16.72
N ASP A 30 9.77 9.70 17.64
CA ASP A 30 8.37 10.09 17.52
C ASP A 30 8.18 11.18 16.47
N PHE A 31 7.07 11.14 15.73
CA PHE A 31 6.64 12.28 14.93
C PHE A 31 6.25 13.45 15.85
N SER A 32 6.50 14.69 15.39
CA SER A 32 6.25 15.90 16.19
C SER A 32 4.78 16.10 16.57
N ASP A 33 3.87 15.58 15.76
CA ASP A 33 2.41 15.56 15.97
C ASP A 33 1.93 14.34 16.77
N ARG A 34 2.85 13.47 17.22
CA ARG A 34 2.59 12.22 17.94
C ARG A 34 1.73 11.22 17.16
N CYS A 35 1.64 11.32 15.84
CA CYS A 35 0.87 10.39 15.02
C CYS A 35 1.49 8.97 14.93
N GLY A 36 2.73 8.81 15.41
CA GLY A 36 3.43 7.53 15.43
C GLY A 36 4.90 7.66 15.82
N THR A 37 5.59 6.52 15.80
CA THR A 37 7.00 6.39 16.18
C THR A 37 7.75 5.61 15.11
N VAL A 38 8.79 6.22 14.54
CA VAL A 38 9.70 5.53 13.62
C VAL A 38 10.73 4.77 14.44
N LYS A 39 10.56 3.46 14.52
CA LYS A 39 11.39 2.60 15.37
C LYS A 39 12.77 2.39 14.77
N ASN A 40 13.77 2.32 15.64
CA ASN A 40 15.11 1.80 15.39
C ASN A 40 15.81 2.45 14.17
N ILE A 41 15.77 3.78 14.08
CA ILE A 41 16.44 4.54 13.02
C ILE A 41 17.74 5.16 13.51
N LEU A 42 18.68 5.35 12.60
CA LEU A 42 19.92 6.04 12.94
C LEU A 42 19.61 7.52 13.19
N ALA A 43 20.01 8.03 14.35
CA ALA A 43 19.81 9.41 14.76
C ALA A 43 21.06 9.94 15.46
N ALA A 44 21.41 11.21 15.24
CA ALA A 44 22.46 11.87 16.00
C ALA A 44 21.92 12.18 17.40
N VAL A 45 22.54 11.59 18.42
CA VAL A 45 22.14 11.73 19.82
C VAL A 45 23.18 12.61 20.53
N CYS A 46 22.71 13.66 21.19
CA CYS A 46 23.55 14.54 22.00
C CYS A 46 24.29 13.75 23.09
N ASN A 47 25.61 13.89 23.19
CA ASN A 47 26.41 13.15 24.17
C ASN A 47 26.17 13.62 25.62
N GLN A 48 25.55 14.78 25.83
CA GLN A 48 25.30 15.34 27.17
C GLN A 48 23.89 15.01 27.69
N CYS A 49 22.84 15.33 26.94
CA CYS A 49 21.45 15.15 27.39
C CYS A 49 20.75 13.94 26.77
N ASN A 50 21.44 13.17 25.92
CA ASN A 50 20.90 12.00 25.23
C ASN A 50 19.68 12.27 24.32
N ALA A 51 19.37 13.54 24.03
CA ALA A 51 18.30 13.93 23.11
C ALA A 51 18.68 13.66 21.64
N VAL A 52 17.70 13.27 20.83
CA VAL A 52 17.83 13.19 19.38
C VAL A 52 17.88 14.62 18.81
N VAL A 53 19.00 14.97 18.17
CA VAL A 53 19.22 16.34 17.64
C VAL A 53 19.11 16.43 16.13
N SER A 54 19.29 15.32 15.41
CA SER A 54 19.06 15.26 13.96
C SER A 54 18.94 13.81 13.49
N VAL A 55 18.26 13.61 12.37
CA VAL A 55 18.17 12.33 11.68
C VAL A 55 18.85 12.48 10.32
N PRO A 56 19.80 11.60 9.93
CA PRO A 56 20.46 11.67 8.63
C PRO A 56 19.48 11.33 7.50
N ALA A 57 19.69 11.92 6.32
CA ALA A 57 18.82 11.74 5.15
C ALA A 57 18.68 10.26 4.69
N GLN A 58 19.63 9.39 5.02
CA GLN A 58 19.53 7.96 4.75
C GLN A 58 18.39 7.26 5.51
N SER A 59 17.90 7.85 6.60
CA SER A 59 16.75 7.33 7.35
C SER A 59 15.41 7.86 6.79
N THR A 60 15.43 8.81 5.84
CA THR A 60 14.22 9.40 5.25
C THR A 60 13.28 8.36 4.61
N PRO A 61 13.74 7.35 3.86
CA PRO A 61 12.85 6.33 3.31
C PRO A 61 12.06 5.58 4.39
N ARG A 62 12.70 5.29 5.53
CA ARG A 62 12.07 4.59 6.65
C ARG A 62 11.08 5.48 7.40
N ILE A 63 11.42 6.74 7.62
CA ILE A 63 10.50 7.74 8.20
C ILE A 63 9.26 7.89 7.30
N LYS A 64 9.48 8.06 5.99
CA LYS A 64 8.40 8.18 5.01
C LYS A 64 7.52 6.93 4.99
N SER A 65 8.13 5.73 5.02
CA SER A 65 7.38 4.48 5.07
C SER A 65 6.51 4.40 6.32
N GLU A 66 7.03 4.72 7.51
CA GLU A 66 6.24 4.68 8.74
C GLU A 66 5.08 5.70 8.71
N PHE A 67 5.35 6.89 8.17
CA PHE A 67 4.34 7.93 7.97
C PHE A 67 3.23 7.45 7.00
N GLU A 68 3.60 6.84 5.88
CA GLU A 68 2.65 6.28 4.90
C GLU A 68 1.97 5.00 5.37
N GLN A 69 2.57 4.26 6.31
CA GLN A 69 2.02 3.07 6.96
C GLN A 69 0.92 3.38 7.96
N ALA A 70 0.62 4.66 8.22
CA ALA A 70 -0.65 5.06 8.82
C ALA A 70 -1.81 4.58 7.91
N LYS A 71 -2.24 3.34 8.15
CA LYS A 71 -3.25 2.64 7.33
C LYS A 71 -4.63 3.04 7.81
N SER A 72 -5.48 3.46 6.87
CA SER A 72 -6.92 3.62 7.11
C SER A 72 -7.67 2.37 6.66
N ALA A 73 -8.84 2.13 7.24
CA ALA A 73 -9.74 1.08 6.77
C ALA A 73 -10.51 1.58 5.54
N LEU A 74 -10.36 0.88 4.41
CA LEU A 74 -11.24 1.01 3.26
C LEU A 74 -12.33 -0.05 3.37
N GLU A 75 -13.58 0.39 3.43
CA GLU A 75 -14.74 -0.50 3.56
C GLU A 75 -15.72 -0.26 2.43
N VAL A 76 -16.08 -1.34 1.73
CA VAL A 76 -17.04 -1.29 0.63
C VAL A 76 -18.02 -2.44 0.72
N ARG A 77 -19.19 -2.28 0.10
CA ARG A 77 -20.14 -3.37 -0.12
C ARG A 77 -20.12 -3.82 -1.57
N VAL A 78 -20.05 -5.13 -1.77
CA VAL A 78 -20.01 -5.79 -3.09
C VAL A 78 -21.07 -6.90 -3.15
N PRO A 79 -21.51 -7.31 -4.35
CA PRO A 79 -22.33 -8.51 -4.51
C PRO A 79 -21.63 -9.76 -3.97
N ALA A 80 -22.41 -10.76 -3.54
CA ALA A 80 -21.84 -11.96 -2.92
C ALA A 80 -20.90 -12.72 -3.86
N HIS A 81 -21.31 -12.87 -5.13
CA HIS A 81 -20.53 -13.57 -6.16
C HIS A 81 -19.21 -12.89 -6.52
N TYR A 82 -18.97 -11.65 -6.08
CA TYR A 82 -17.68 -11.01 -6.26
C TYR A 82 -16.59 -11.66 -5.39
N LEU A 83 -16.98 -12.23 -4.23
CA LEU A 83 -16.05 -13.01 -3.43
C LEU A 83 -15.74 -14.34 -4.12
N ASP A 84 -16.74 -14.97 -4.74
CA ASP A 84 -16.54 -16.21 -5.52
C ASP A 84 -15.61 -15.97 -6.72
N ILE A 85 -15.76 -14.83 -7.41
CA ILE A 85 -14.84 -14.40 -8.46
C ILE A 85 -13.41 -14.32 -7.94
N LEU A 86 -13.21 -13.69 -6.78
CA LEU A 86 -11.87 -13.52 -6.19
C LEU A 86 -11.30 -14.87 -5.75
N ASN A 87 -12.12 -15.76 -5.19
CA ASN A 87 -11.74 -17.11 -4.82
C ASN A 87 -11.26 -17.90 -6.04
N VAL A 88 -12.06 -17.93 -7.11
CA VAL A 88 -11.71 -18.64 -8.35
C VAL A 88 -10.47 -18.03 -9.01
N ALA A 89 -10.37 -16.71 -9.06
CA ALA A 89 -9.20 -16.02 -9.60
C ALA A 89 -7.93 -16.33 -8.81
N THR A 90 -8.02 -16.38 -7.48
CA THR A 90 -6.90 -16.70 -6.58
C THR A 90 -6.41 -18.13 -6.80
N GLN A 91 -7.33 -19.10 -6.86
CA GLN A 91 -7.03 -20.50 -7.14
C GLN A 91 -6.43 -20.74 -8.53
N LYS A 92 -6.77 -19.89 -9.53
CA LYS A 92 -6.12 -19.93 -10.86
C LYS A 92 -4.67 -19.42 -10.84
N ILE A 93 -4.34 -18.52 -9.91
CA ILE A 93 -2.97 -18.04 -9.73
C ILE A 93 -2.14 -19.17 -9.13
N ASP A 94 -2.59 -19.69 -7.99
CA ASP A 94 -1.97 -20.79 -7.26
C ASP A 94 -3.03 -21.45 -6.36
N ASP A 95 -3.08 -22.79 -6.35
CA ASP A 95 -4.11 -23.56 -5.65
C ASP A 95 -3.90 -23.57 -4.12
N SER A 96 -2.69 -23.24 -3.65
CA SER A 96 -2.40 -23.14 -2.22
C SER A 96 -2.86 -21.82 -1.59
N LEU A 97 -3.29 -20.84 -2.39
CA LEU A 97 -3.70 -19.53 -1.90
C LEU A 97 -5.14 -19.54 -1.37
N ASP A 98 -5.34 -18.86 -0.23
CA ASP A 98 -6.64 -18.71 0.41
C ASP A 98 -7.21 -17.28 0.25
N GLU A 99 -8.34 -17.03 0.90
CA GLU A 99 -9.04 -15.74 0.83
C GLU A 99 -8.20 -14.53 1.29
N ASN A 100 -7.09 -14.75 2.02
CA ASN A 100 -6.21 -13.66 2.43
C ASN A 100 -5.54 -12.98 1.24
N PHE A 101 -5.39 -13.68 0.11
CA PHE A 101 -4.79 -13.11 -1.10
C PHE A 101 -5.72 -12.16 -1.86
N HIS A 102 -7.04 -12.18 -1.60
CA HIS A 102 -8.02 -11.30 -2.28
C HIS A 102 -7.63 -9.83 -2.23
N LYS A 103 -7.21 -9.38 -1.04
CA LYS A 103 -6.77 -8.00 -0.84
C LYS A 103 -5.55 -7.69 -1.69
N THR A 104 -4.56 -8.57 -1.66
CA THR A 104 -3.32 -8.40 -2.44
C THR A 104 -3.65 -8.32 -3.92
N LEU A 105 -4.51 -9.20 -4.43
CA LEU A 105 -4.93 -9.22 -5.82
C LEU A 105 -5.60 -7.90 -6.23
N ILE A 106 -6.55 -7.40 -5.43
CA ILE A 106 -7.23 -6.13 -5.70
C ILE A 106 -6.25 -4.95 -5.70
N LEU A 107 -5.37 -4.86 -4.70
CA LEU A 107 -4.40 -3.77 -4.58
C LEU A 107 -3.34 -3.82 -5.68
N TYR A 108 -2.93 -5.02 -6.07
CA TYR A 108 -2.03 -5.23 -7.18
C TYR A 108 -2.67 -4.76 -8.50
N TYR A 109 -3.92 -5.15 -8.79
CA TYR A 109 -4.65 -4.67 -9.97
C TYR A 109 -4.83 -3.15 -9.94
N LEU A 110 -5.15 -2.57 -8.79
CA LEU A 110 -5.25 -1.12 -8.62
C LEU A 110 -3.95 -0.42 -9.05
N HIS A 111 -2.81 -0.92 -8.57
CA HIS A 111 -1.49 -0.39 -8.92
C HIS A 111 -1.14 -0.61 -10.39
N ALA A 112 -1.43 -1.80 -10.94
CA ALA A 112 -1.16 -2.11 -12.33
C ALA A 112 -1.98 -1.23 -13.30
N LEU A 113 -3.24 -0.93 -12.93
CA LEU A 113 -4.10 -0.02 -13.68
C LEU A 113 -3.60 1.43 -13.62
N THR A 114 -3.20 1.93 -12.45
CA THR A 114 -2.73 3.33 -12.31
C THR A 114 -1.37 3.59 -12.96
N THR A 115 -0.49 2.59 -12.97
CA THR A 115 0.81 2.67 -13.65
C THR A 115 0.74 2.43 -15.16
N GLY A 116 -0.45 2.10 -15.69
CA GLY A 116 -0.65 1.78 -17.10
C GLY A 116 -0.10 0.40 -17.51
N ARG A 117 0.35 -0.42 -16.55
CA ARG A 117 0.74 -1.81 -16.79
C ARG A 117 -0.45 -2.61 -17.30
N TYR A 118 -1.63 -2.39 -16.73
CA TYR A 118 -2.91 -2.89 -17.21
C TYR A 118 -3.72 -1.76 -17.84
N GLN A 119 -4.43 -2.07 -18.92
CA GLN A 119 -5.31 -1.11 -19.57
C GLN A 119 -6.51 -0.79 -18.68
N GLN A 120 -6.75 0.50 -18.46
CA GLN A 120 -7.92 1.00 -17.75
C GLN A 120 -9.17 1.15 -18.62
N GLN A 121 -9.00 1.00 -19.94
CA GLN A 121 -10.11 1.12 -20.89
C GLN A 121 -11.23 0.17 -20.45
N GLU A 122 -12.47 0.65 -20.54
CA GLU A 122 -13.69 -0.12 -20.25
C GLU A 122 -14.02 -0.35 -18.77
N LEU A 123 -13.22 0.05 -17.78
CA LEU A 123 -13.54 -0.18 -16.35
C LEU A 123 -14.94 0.30 -15.96
N LYS A 124 -15.32 1.52 -16.35
CA LYS A 124 -16.68 2.03 -16.12
C LYS A 124 -17.76 1.20 -16.82
N THR A 125 -17.48 0.69 -18.01
CA THR A 125 -18.44 -0.09 -18.80
C THR A 125 -18.71 -1.46 -18.16
N LEU A 126 -17.73 -2.04 -17.46
CA LEU A 126 -17.91 -3.31 -16.73
C LEU A 126 -19.01 -3.19 -15.68
N LEU A 127 -19.16 -2.03 -15.05
CA LEU A 127 -20.22 -1.77 -14.06
C LEU A 127 -21.63 -1.80 -14.67
N GLY A 128 -21.76 -1.69 -15.99
CA GLY A 128 -23.03 -1.83 -16.70
C GLY A 128 -23.37 -3.27 -17.11
N SER A 129 -22.48 -4.24 -16.85
CA SER A 129 -22.72 -5.64 -17.19
C SER A 129 -23.82 -6.27 -16.32
N GLU A 130 -24.47 -7.32 -16.83
CA GLU A 130 -25.45 -8.11 -16.07
C GLU A 130 -24.84 -8.65 -14.76
N LEU A 131 -23.58 -9.10 -14.80
CA LEU A 131 -22.84 -9.58 -13.64
C LEU A 131 -22.67 -8.51 -12.55
N ALA A 132 -22.63 -7.23 -12.92
CA ALA A 132 -22.55 -6.12 -11.98
C ALA A 132 -23.91 -5.75 -11.35
N ASN A 133 -25.01 -6.12 -12.01
CA ASN A 133 -26.37 -5.80 -11.59
C ASN A 133 -26.88 -6.75 -10.50
N ALA A 134 -26.32 -6.62 -9.30
CA ALA A 134 -26.72 -7.42 -8.15
C ALA A 134 -26.66 -6.63 -6.83
N LYS A 135 -27.41 -7.12 -5.85
CA LYS A 135 -27.45 -6.52 -4.51
C LYS A 135 -26.08 -6.60 -3.85
N SER A 136 -25.54 -5.45 -3.45
CA SER A 136 -24.27 -5.36 -2.71
C SER A 136 -24.47 -5.72 -1.23
N SER A 137 -24.48 -7.02 -0.92
CA SER A 137 -24.83 -7.57 0.40
C SER A 137 -23.61 -7.94 1.26
N LYS A 138 -22.43 -8.15 0.68
CA LYS A 138 -21.21 -8.55 1.42
C LYS A 138 -20.31 -7.34 1.65
N ARG A 139 -19.73 -7.26 2.85
CA ARG A 139 -18.74 -6.24 3.22
C ARG A 139 -17.35 -6.77 2.87
N LEU A 140 -16.59 -5.96 2.15
CA LEU A 140 -15.16 -6.16 1.92
C LEU A 140 -14.43 -5.02 2.63
N SER A 141 -13.56 -5.37 3.58
CA SER A 141 -12.78 -4.39 4.35
C SER A 141 -11.30 -4.71 4.20
N MET A 142 -10.49 -3.69 3.99
CA MET A 142 -9.05 -3.82 3.90
C MET A 142 -8.33 -2.58 4.42
N LYS A 143 -7.19 -2.79 5.10
CA LYS A 143 -6.30 -1.69 5.48
C LYS A 143 -5.51 -1.20 4.27
N VAL A 144 -5.60 0.08 3.94
CA VAL A 144 -4.91 0.72 2.81
C VAL A 144 -4.00 1.84 3.30
N SER A 145 -2.87 2.05 2.62
CA SER A 145 -2.01 3.23 2.85
C SER A 145 -2.56 4.46 2.15
N GLN A 146 -2.04 5.65 2.49
CA GLN A 146 -2.38 6.89 1.76
C GLN A 146 -2.06 6.78 0.26
N LYS A 147 -0.96 6.12 -0.11
CA LYS A 147 -0.60 5.88 -1.50
C LYS A 147 -1.67 5.05 -2.23
N GLN A 148 -2.12 3.96 -1.63
CA GLN A 148 -3.16 3.10 -2.22
C GLN A 148 -4.50 3.83 -2.33
N LEU A 149 -4.81 4.70 -1.36
CA LEU A 149 -6.00 5.56 -1.43
C LEU A 149 -5.89 6.57 -2.58
N ALA A 150 -4.71 7.17 -2.80
CA ALA A 150 -4.46 8.07 -3.92
C ALA A 150 -4.57 7.35 -5.27
N GLU A 151 -4.06 6.12 -5.38
CA GLU A 151 -4.23 5.25 -6.55
C GLU A 151 -5.72 4.98 -6.83
N LEU A 152 -6.51 4.68 -5.80
CA LEU A 152 -7.96 4.52 -5.92
C LEU A 152 -8.65 5.79 -6.42
N ASN A 153 -8.31 6.94 -5.84
CA ASN A 153 -8.86 8.24 -6.25
C ASN A 153 -8.49 8.60 -7.69
N SER A 154 -7.27 8.27 -8.13
CA SER A 154 -6.83 8.47 -9.51
C SER A 154 -7.72 7.69 -10.50
N ILE A 155 -8.00 6.41 -10.22
CA ILE A 155 -8.91 5.63 -11.08
C ILE A 155 -10.32 6.21 -11.03
N MET A 156 -10.77 6.63 -9.85
CA MET A 156 -12.11 7.22 -9.67
C MET A 156 -12.29 8.46 -10.56
N GLU A 157 -11.33 9.37 -10.56
CA GLU A 157 -11.32 10.57 -11.41
C GLU A 157 -11.24 10.21 -12.90
N GLN A 158 -10.29 9.35 -13.28
CA GLN A 158 -10.07 8.93 -14.68
C GLN A 158 -11.29 8.24 -15.29
N GLN A 159 -12.04 7.48 -14.48
CA GLN A 159 -13.23 6.75 -14.92
C GLN A 159 -14.54 7.51 -14.64
N SER A 160 -14.47 8.74 -14.13
CA SER A 160 -15.65 9.52 -13.72
C SER A 160 -16.61 8.70 -12.85
N LEU A 161 -16.05 8.00 -11.86
CA LEU A 161 -16.76 7.28 -10.81
C LEU A 161 -16.86 8.19 -9.58
N THR A 162 -17.86 7.97 -8.72
CA THR A 162 -18.12 8.84 -7.58
C THR A 162 -17.90 8.17 -6.23
N ARG A 163 -17.73 6.84 -6.21
CA ARG A 163 -17.64 6.05 -4.97
C ARG A 163 -16.52 5.03 -5.06
N ASN A 164 -15.82 4.85 -3.94
CA ASN A 164 -14.79 3.82 -3.80
C ASN A 164 -15.33 2.41 -4.10
N SER A 165 -16.60 2.14 -3.76
CA SER A 165 -17.24 0.87 -4.07
C SER A 165 -17.30 0.59 -5.57
N ASP A 166 -17.47 1.61 -6.40
CA ASP A 166 -17.59 1.45 -7.85
C ASP A 166 -16.22 1.12 -8.46
N VAL A 167 -15.15 1.76 -7.96
CA VAL A 167 -13.77 1.42 -8.35
C VAL A 167 -13.44 -0.02 -7.97
N VAL A 168 -13.68 -0.42 -6.72
CA VAL A 168 -13.40 -1.79 -6.26
C VAL A 168 -14.20 -2.81 -7.06
N LYS A 169 -15.47 -2.53 -7.36
CA LYS A 169 -16.29 -3.41 -8.19
C LYS A 169 -15.76 -3.54 -9.61
N ALA A 170 -15.36 -2.43 -10.24
CA ALA A 170 -14.79 -2.44 -11.58
C ALA A 170 -13.48 -3.25 -11.63
N VAL A 171 -12.63 -3.11 -10.60
CA VAL A 171 -11.40 -3.91 -10.46
C VAL A 171 -11.72 -5.40 -10.34
N ILE A 172 -12.68 -5.80 -9.52
CA ILE A 172 -13.07 -7.22 -9.38
C ILE A 172 -13.63 -7.78 -10.71
N LEU A 173 -14.41 -6.99 -11.45
CA LEU A 173 -14.89 -7.39 -12.77
C LEU A 173 -13.75 -7.48 -13.80
N LYS A 174 -12.72 -6.63 -13.68
CA LYS A 174 -11.52 -6.74 -14.52
C LYS A 174 -10.72 -8.01 -14.22
N ILE A 175 -10.56 -8.33 -12.93
CA ILE A 175 -10.00 -9.61 -12.47
C ILE A 175 -10.78 -10.79 -13.05
N TYR A 176 -12.12 -10.73 -12.98
CA TYR A 176 -12.99 -11.74 -13.58
C TYR A 176 -12.74 -11.92 -15.07
N GLN A 177 -12.70 -10.84 -15.85
CA GLN A 177 -12.43 -10.92 -17.29
C GLN A 177 -11.05 -11.52 -17.58
N ASP A 178 -10.02 -11.05 -16.90
CA ASP A 178 -8.64 -11.43 -17.21
C ASP A 178 -8.33 -12.87 -16.81
N LEU A 179 -8.74 -13.27 -15.60
CA LEU A 179 -8.36 -14.56 -15.01
C LEU A 179 -9.46 -15.62 -15.11
N VAL A 180 -10.70 -15.27 -14.80
CA VAL A 180 -11.80 -16.25 -14.75
C VAL A 180 -12.33 -16.53 -16.16
N GLN A 181 -12.56 -15.49 -16.96
CA GLN A 181 -12.90 -15.61 -18.39
C GLN A 181 -11.68 -15.78 -19.30
N GLU A 182 -10.47 -15.81 -18.73
CA GLU A 182 -9.22 -16.10 -19.43
C GLU A 182 -8.88 -15.14 -20.59
N LYS A 183 -9.42 -13.92 -20.56
CA LYS A 183 -9.18 -12.94 -21.62
C LYS A 183 -7.76 -12.39 -21.62
N ASN A 184 -7.01 -12.56 -20.52
CA ASN A 184 -5.62 -12.14 -20.41
C ASN A 184 -4.83 -13.02 -19.44
N LEU A 185 -4.50 -14.24 -19.85
CA LEU A 185 -3.67 -15.15 -19.04
C LEU A 185 -2.17 -14.80 -19.03
N GLY A 186 -1.73 -13.87 -19.88
CA GLY A 186 -0.33 -13.43 -19.95
C GLY A 186 0.19 -12.80 -18.65
N ILE A 187 -0.71 -12.41 -17.74
CA ILE A 187 -0.39 -11.82 -16.43
C ILE A 187 -0.14 -12.87 -15.33
N LEU A 188 -0.51 -14.13 -15.55
CA LEU A 188 -0.40 -15.18 -14.53
C LEU A 188 1.04 -15.39 -14.01
N PRO A 189 2.10 -15.41 -14.85
CA PRO A 189 3.47 -15.58 -14.34
C PRO A 189 3.86 -14.50 -13.34
N GLU A 190 3.42 -13.26 -13.56
CA GLU A 190 3.68 -12.16 -12.65
C GLU A 190 2.90 -12.31 -11.34
N LEU A 191 1.60 -12.61 -11.41
CA LEU A 191 0.77 -12.81 -10.23
C LEU A 191 1.28 -13.97 -9.37
N ARG A 192 1.81 -15.04 -9.98
CA ARG A 192 2.48 -16.16 -9.29
C ARG A 192 3.74 -15.72 -8.57
N ASN A 193 4.56 -14.87 -9.19
CA ASN A 193 5.74 -14.32 -8.51
C ASN A 193 5.35 -13.43 -7.31
N VAL A 194 4.26 -12.66 -7.43
CA VAL A 194 3.72 -11.87 -6.31
C VAL A 194 3.23 -12.79 -5.19
N ALA A 195 2.50 -13.86 -5.53
CA ALA A 195 2.03 -14.86 -4.57
C ALA A 195 3.18 -15.52 -3.82
N ALA A 196 4.18 -16.03 -4.55
CA ALA A 196 5.35 -16.70 -3.97
C ALA A 196 6.20 -15.79 -3.06
N ALA A 197 6.18 -14.47 -3.27
CA ALA A 197 6.90 -13.51 -2.43
C ALA A 197 6.16 -13.15 -1.13
N LEU A 198 4.87 -13.49 -1.05
CA LEU A 198 3.99 -13.17 0.08
C LEU A 198 3.54 -14.41 0.87
N SER A 199 3.74 -15.60 0.32
CA SER A 199 3.50 -16.91 0.94
C SER A 199 4.55 -17.25 1.99
#